data_AF-A0A7C5NTX6-F1
#
_entry.id   AF-A0A7C5NTX6-F1
#
_cell.length_a   1.000
_cell.length_b   1.000
_cell.length_c   1.000
_cell.angle_alpha   90.00
_cell.angle_beta   90.00
_cell.angle_gamma   90.00
#
_symmetry.space_group_name_H-M   'P 1'
#
loop_
_entity.id
_entity.type
_entity.pdbx_description
1 polymer ?
#
loop_
_entity_poly.entity_id
_entity_poly.type
_entity_poly.pdbx_seq_one_letter_code
_entity_poly.pdbx_strand_id
1 'polypeptide(L)'
;MFELSKDYLDISFAEVLALVQDEKAEKFENILVTKDSDHRKLAKRLSMTKAIYDFLFSCDEKNLENCINNFEWNKVISNDFWVRLRHSKRYKEADIADMIWDKLKKPKASIKSLNQIVLIFVKNKVFCGKLLAEPVRDYNTRKPHMRPEHSPTSLPPKIARAMINLTGIKKGAIIDPFCGVGGILIENGLMGLTGVGYEIDEKTFHKCRKNLEHYKIKYFHLHNEDSLKLAKDFDYVVTDLPYGRSSKLFQD
;
A
#
# COMPACT_ATOMS: atom_id res chain seq x y z
N MET A 1 -1.13 -13.38 0.76
CA MET A 1 -1.28 -12.87 2.14
C MET A 1 -0.65 -11.48 2.26
N PHE A 2 -1.26 -10.56 3.00
CA PHE A 2 -0.80 -9.19 3.21
C PHE A 2 -0.62 -8.94 4.70
N GLU A 3 0.54 -8.40 5.11
CA GLU A 3 0.71 -7.84 6.46
C GLU A 3 0.39 -6.34 6.40
N LEU A 4 -0.68 -5.94 7.07
CA LEU A 4 -1.24 -4.59 7.02
C LEU A 4 -0.66 -3.66 8.09
N SER A 5 -0.69 -2.36 7.82
CA SER A 5 -0.42 -1.30 8.77
C SER A 5 -1.51 -1.25 9.84
N LYS A 6 -1.12 -1.05 11.10
CA LYS A 6 -2.05 -0.94 12.23
C LYS A 6 -2.58 0.48 12.44
N ASP A 7 -1.94 1.49 11.83
CA ASP A 7 -2.29 2.91 12.00
C ASP A 7 -3.77 3.21 11.68
N TYR A 8 -4.30 2.62 10.61
CA TYR A 8 -5.68 2.78 10.16
C TYR A 8 -6.21 1.45 9.61
N LEU A 9 -6.47 0.50 10.51
CA LEU A 9 -6.67 -0.90 10.11
C LEU A 9 -7.83 -1.11 9.12
N ASP A 10 -8.95 -0.42 9.32
CA ASP A 10 -10.10 -0.52 8.40
C ASP A 10 -9.77 -0.02 7.00
N ILE A 11 -9.03 1.09 6.90
CA ILE A 11 -8.53 1.63 5.63
C ILE A 11 -7.53 0.65 5.01
N SER A 12 -6.64 0.05 5.80
CA SER A 12 -5.67 -0.93 5.31
C SER A 12 -6.36 -2.14 4.66
N PHE A 13 -7.43 -2.65 5.28
CA PHE A 13 -8.22 -3.73 4.70
C PHE A 13 -8.96 -3.29 3.44
N ALA A 14 -9.65 -2.15 3.51
CA ALA A 14 -10.43 -1.65 2.38
C ALA A 14 -9.54 -1.34 1.16
N GLU A 15 -8.32 -0.84 1.37
CA GLU A 15 -7.35 -0.55 0.31
C GLU A 15 -7.03 -1.81 -0.51
N VAL A 16 -6.66 -2.91 0.17
CA VAL A 16 -6.31 -4.15 -0.52
C VAL A 16 -7.55 -4.76 -1.19
N LEU A 17 -8.70 -4.77 -0.51
CA LEU A 17 -9.92 -5.35 -1.06
C LEU A 17 -10.45 -4.57 -2.27
N ALA A 18 -10.33 -3.24 -2.30
CA ALA A 18 -10.70 -2.43 -3.45
C ALA A 18 -9.85 -2.76 -4.69
N LEU A 19 -8.56 -3.07 -4.50
CA LEU A 19 -7.63 -3.38 -5.60
C LEU A 19 -7.72 -4.85 -6.06
N VAL A 20 -7.89 -5.78 -5.12
CA VAL A 20 -7.90 -7.23 -5.38
C VAL A 20 -9.29 -7.74 -5.77
N GLN A 21 -10.35 -7.13 -5.23
CA GLN A 21 -11.75 -7.50 -5.43
C GLN A 21 -12.00 -8.99 -5.15
N ASP A 22 -11.83 -9.37 -3.89
CA ASP A 22 -12.00 -10.75 -3.43
C ASP A 22 -12.94 -10.81 -2.23
N GLU A 23 -14.14 -11.31 -2.47
CA GLU A 23 -15.19 -11.48 -1.45
C GLU A 23 -14.89 -12.62 -0.47
N LYS A 24 -13.98 -13.54 -0.85
CA LYS A 24 -13.58 -14.68 0.00
C LYS A 24 -12.37 -14.37 0.87
N ALA A 25 -11.93 -13.11 0.90
CA ALA A 25 -10.76 -12.73 1.64
C ALA A 25 -10.97 -12.90 3.16
N GLU A 26 -10.03 -13.56 3.81
CA GLU A 26 -10.06 -13.84 5.24
C GLU A 26 -9.26 -12.78 6.00
N LYS A 27 -9.92 -12.16 6.99
CA LYS A 27 -9.31 -11.13 7.86
C LYS A 27 -8.93 -11.75 9.20
N PHE A 28 -7.72 -11.50 9.66
CA PHE A 28 -7.29 -11.87 11.01
C PHE A 28 -6.35 -10.81 11.58
N GLU A 29 -6.82 -10.02 12.55
CA GLU A 29 -6.09 -8.87 13.09
C GLU A 29 -5.60 -7.93 11.98
N ASN A 30 -4.29 -7.85 11.71
CA ASN A 30 -3.68 -7.07 10.63
C ASN A 30 -3.16 -7.93 9.49
N ILE A 31 -3.68 -9.16 9.35
CA ILE A 31 -3.37 -10.08 8.27
C ILE A 31 -4.60 -10.22 7.38
N LEU A 32 -4.38 -10.13 6.07
CA LEU A 32 -5.39 -10.41 5.05
C LEU A 32 -4.90 -11.54 4.14
N VAL A 33 -5.66 -12.62 4.08
CA VAL A 33 -5.44 -13.71 3.11
C VAL A 33 -6.48 -13.57 2.01
N THR A 34 -6.06 -13.65 0.76
CA THR A 34 -6.90 -13.42 -0.42
C THR A 34 -6.32 -14.21 -1.59
N LYS A 35 -7.10 -14.33 -2.68
CA LYS A 35 -6.70 -14.96 -3.94
C LYS A 35 -5.39 -14.39 -4.50
N ASP A 36 -4.75 -15.18 -5.37
CA ASP A 36 -3.55 -14.73 -6.09
C ASP A 36 -3.84 -13.49 -6.95
N SER A 37 -2.83 -12.63 -7.07
CA SER A 37 -2.91 -11.33 -7.73
C SER A 37 -1.51 -10.82 -8.09
N ASP A 38 -1.43 -9.86 -9.02
CA ASP A 38 -0.15 -9.25 -9.43
C ASP A 38 0.46 -8.41 -8.29
N HIS A 39 1.19 -9.08 -7.41
CA HIS A 39 1.86 -8.50 -6.24
C HIS A 39 2.86 -7.39 -6.62
N ARG A 40 3.50 -7.47 -7.79
CA ARG A 40 4.43 -6.42 -8.27
C ARG A 40 3.68 -5.14 -8.60
N LYS A 41 2.53 -5.25 -9.24
CA LYS A 41 1.65 -4.09 -9.51
C LYS A 41 1.06 -3.53 -8.21
N LEU A 42 0.62 -4.40 -7.30
CA LEU A 42 0.05 -4.00 -6.01
C LEU A 42 1.09 -3.27 -5.13
N ALA A 43 2.32 -3.78 -5.04
CA ALA A 43 3.39 -3.15 -4.25
C ALA A 43 3.75 -1.72 -4.71
N LYS A 44 3.55 -1.40 -5.99
CA LYS A 44 3.73 -0.04 -6.51
C LYS A 44 2.60 0.92 -6.11
N ARG A 45 1.45 0.40 -5.68
CA ARG A 45 0.25 1.18 -5.36
C ARG A 45 0.01 1.29 -3.85
N LEU A 46 0.03 0.17 -3.14
CA LEU A 46 -0.39 0.08 -1.73
C LEU A 46 0.41 1.03 -0.83
N SER A 47 -0.30 1.74 0.07
CA SER A 47 0.33 2.61 1.08
C SER A 47 0.15 2.12 2.51
N MET A 48 -0.90 1.33 2.77
CA MET A 48 -1.27 0.81 4.08
C MET A 48 -0.88 -0.67 4.29
N THR A 49 -0.07 -1.22 3.39
CA THR A 49 0.49 -2.57 3.49
C THR A 49 1.98 -2.50 3.82
N LYS A 50 2.44 -3.35 4.75
CA LYS A 50 3.85 -3.48 5.10
C LYS A 50 4.59 -4.42 4.15
N ALA A 51 3.99 -5.55 3.82
CA ALA A 51 4.57 -6.56 2.95
C ALA A 51 3.50 -7.49 2.36
N ILE A 52 3.82 -8.08 1.21
CA ILE A 52 3.02 -9.06 0.47
C ILE A 52 3.76 -10.39 0.46
N TYR A 53 3.06 -11.45 0.80
CA TYR A 53 3.59 -12.80 0.94
C TYR A 53 2.79 -13.79 0.09
N ASP A 54 3.49 -14.74 -0.48
CA ASP A 54 2.90 -16.00 -0.92
C ASP A 54 2.48 -16.77 0.34
N PHE A 55 1.22 -17.17 0.40
CA PHE A 55 0.66 -17.80 1.60
C PHE A 55 0.94 -19.29 1.57
N LEU A 56 1.64 -19.80 2.58
CA LEU A 56 2.02 -21.21 2.64
C LEU A 56 1.07 -22.00 3.52
N PHE A 57 0.89 -21.57 4.77
CA PHE A 57 -0.05 -22.17 5.70
C PHE A 57 -0.33 -21.22 6.87
N SER A 58 -1.40 -21.53 7.62
CA SER A 58 -1.64 -20.98 8.95
C SER A 58 -2.01 -22.08 9.93
N CYS A 59 -1.59 -21.96 11.18
CA CYS A 59 -1.90 -22.92 12.23
C CYS A 59 -1.96 -22.25 13.60
N ASP A 60 -2.45 -22.98 14.61
CA ASP A 60 -2.25 -22.57 15.99
C ASP A 60 -0.75 -22.67 16.35
N GLU A 61 -0.26 -21.76 17.20
CA GLU A 61 1.14 -21.72 17.63
C GLU A 61 1.59 -23.04 18.28
N LYS A 62 0.71 -23.69 19.05
CA LYS A 62 0.97 -25.00 19.66
C LYS A 62 1.26 -26.12 18.65
N ASN A 63 0.78 -25.98 17.41
CA ASN A 63 0.91 -26.97 16.35
C ASN A 63 1.98 -26.60 15.32
N LEU A 64 2.72 -25.50 15.53
CA LEU A 64 3.64 -24.93 14.55
C LEU A 64 4.68 -25.95 14.06
N GLU A 65 5.29 -26.69 14.98
CA GLU A 65 6.33 -27.66 14.66
C GLU A 65 5.81 -28.76 13.73
N ASN A 66 4.60 -29.26 13.98
CA ASN A 66 3.94 -30.25 13.14
C ASN A 66 3.62 -29.67 11.74
N CYS A 67 3.15 -28.43 11.67
CA CYS A 67 2.86 -27.77 10.39
C CYS A 67 4.13 -27.56 9.56
N ILE A 68 5.24 -27.14 10.17
CA ILE A 68 6.54 -27.03 9.49
C ILE A 68 6.99 -28.41 8.99
N ASN A 69 6.90 -29.44 9.83
CA ASN A 69 7.39 -30.77 9.48
C ASN A 69 6.64 -31.42 8.32
N ASN A 70 5.35 -31.14 8.18
CA ASN A 70 4.49 -31.73 7.16
C ASN A 70 4.35 -30.87 5.89
N PHE A 71 4.88 -29.65 5.87
CA PHE A 71 4.79 -28.78 4.71
C PHE A 71 5.79 -29.19 3.62
N GLU A 72 5.38 -29.14 2.36
CA GLU A 72 6.19 -29.55 1.21
C GLU A 72 7.19 -28.45 0.77
N TRP A 73 8.18 -28.15 1.62
CA TRP A 73 9.13 -27.04 1.43
C TRP A 73 9.87 -27.03 0.09
N ASN A 74 10.15 -28.20 -0.49
CA ASN A 74 10.82 -28.33 -1.79
C ASN A 74 10.01 -27.75 -2.98
N LYS A 75 8.70 -27.46 -2.80
CA LYS A 75 7.89 -26.75 -3.81
C LYS A 75 8.10 -25.24 -3.80
N VAL A 76 8.60 -24.68 -2.70
CA VAL A 76 8.65 -23.24 -2.43
C VAL A 76 10.08 -22.72 -2.35
N ILE A 77 10.99 -23.56 -1.84
CA ILE A 77 12.41 -23.26 -1.64
C ILE A 77 13.22 -24.18 -2.54
N SER A 78 14.05 -23.59 -3.40
CA SER A 78 14.90 -24.34 -4.32
C SER A 78 16.21 -24.77 -3.67
N ASN A 79 16.97 -23.83 -3.09
CA ASN A 79 18.29 -24.10 -2.53
C ASN A 79 18.55 -23.37 -1.21
N ASP A 80 18.45 -22.03 -1.20
CA ASP A 80 18.76 -21.20 -0.04
C ASP A 80 17.52 -20.46 0.46
N PHE A 81 17.54 -20.08 1.74
CA PHE A 81 16.49 -19.26 2.36
C PHE A 81 17.01 -18.64 3.65
N TRP A 82 16.25 -17.71 4.20
CA TRP A 82 16.40 -17.26 5.58
C TRP A 82 15.02 -17.05 6.21
N VAL A 83 14.97 -17.14 7.54
CA VAL A 83 13.72 -17.05 8.30
C VAL A 83 13.64 -15.72 8.99
N ARG A 84 12.45 -15.10 8.94
CA ARG A 84 12.10 -13.93 9.73
C ARG A 84 10.92 -14.24 10.65
N LEU A 85 11.10 -14.07 11.94
CA LEU A 85 9.99 -14.15 12.89
C LEU A 85 9.46 -12.75 13.21
N ARG A 86 8.13 -12.60 13.23
CA ARG A 86 7.46 -11.38 13.66
C ARG A 86 6.65 -11.69 14.91
N HIS A 87 6.94 -10.98 16.00
CA HIS A 87 6.21 -11.08 17.28
C HIS A 87 6.27 -12.45 17.97
N SER A 88 7.20 -13.32 17.58
CA SER A 88 7.49 -14.56 18.31
C SER A 88 8.03 -14.24 19.71
N LYS A 89 7.50 -14.91 20.73
CA LYS A 89 8.04 -14.89 22.09
C LYS A 89 8.78 -16.17 22.47
N ARG A 90 8.43 -17.28 21.81
CA ARG A 90 8.89 -18.64 22.15
C ARG A 90 9.99 -19.14 21.23
N TYR A 91 9.87 -18.90 19.93
CA TYR A 91 10.74 -19.45 18.90
C TYR A 91 11.81 -18.46 18.46
N LYS A 92 13.00 -18.96 18.13
CA LYS A 92 14.06 -18.18 17.49
C LYS A 92 14.12 -18.49 15.98
N GLU A 93 14.65 -17.53 15.22
CA GLU A 93 14.80 -17.67 13.76
C GLU A 93 15.67 -18.89 13.39
N ALA A 94 16.74 -19.16 14.14
CA ALA A 94 17.62 -20.30 13.93
C ALA A 94 16.88 -21.64 14.10
N ASP A 95 16.14 -21.81 15.20
CA ASP A 95 15.41 -23.05 15.48
C ASP A 95 14.43 -23.39 14.33
N ILE A 96 13.69 -22.40 13.85
CA ILE A 96 12.75 -22.57 12.73
C ILE A 96 13.49 -22.83 11.42
N ALA A 97 14.62 -22.17 11.20
CA ALA A 97 15.43 -22.40 10.01
C ALA A 97 15.97 -23.83 9.95
N ASP A 98 16.46 -24.37 11.06
CA ASP A 98 16.95 -25.75 11.16
C ASP A 98 15.83 -26.76 10.86
N MET A 99 14.63 -26.55 11.42
CA MET A 99 13.47 -27.40 11.15
C MET A 99 13.08 -27.44 9.68
N ILE A 100 13.15 -26.30 8.98
CA ILE A 100 12.85 -26.22 7.54
C ILE A 100 13.99 -26.87 6.75
N TRP A 101 15.24 -26.61 7.14
CA TRP A 101 16.45 -27.11 6.49
C TRP A 101 16.46 -28.64 6.40
N ASP A 102 16.09 -29.32 7.49
CA ASP A 102 16.01 -30.78 7.57
C ASP A 102 14.99 -31.41 6.60
N LYS A 103 14.08 -30.61 6.03
CA LYS A 103 13.08 -31.05 5.05
C LYS A 103 13.48 -30.79 3.60
N LEU A 104 14.55 -30.04 3.37
CA LEU A 104 15.01 -29.72 2.02
C LEU A 104 15.92 -30.82 1.48
N LYS A 105 15.76 -31.16 0.19
CA LYS A 105 16.56 -32.22 -0.45
C LYS A 105 18.02 -31.82 -0.66
N LYS A 106 18.29 -30.53 -0.95
CA LYS A 106 19.63 -30.01 -1.30
C LYS A 106 19.82 -28.55 -0.84
N PRO A 107 19.70 -28.25 0.46
CA PRO A 107 19.81 -26.89 0.95
C PRO A 107 21.24 -26.34 0.80
N LYS A 108 21.36 -25.03 0.58
CA LYS A 108 22.62 -24.30 0.49
C LYS A 108 22.56 -23.06 1.38
N ALA A 109 23.59 -22.88 2.22
CA ALA A 109 23.70 -21.68 3.03
C ALA A 109 24.09 -20.49 2.13
N SER A 110 23.36 -19.39 2.26
CA SER A 110 23.61 -18.17 1.48
C SER A 110 23.22 -16.95 2.29
N ILE A 111 24.17 -16.03 2.44
CA ILE A 111 23.97 -14.75 3.14
C ILE A 111 23.13 -13.79 2.28
N LYS A 112 23.00 -14.06 0.97
CA LYS A 112 22.32 -13.20 0.00
C LYS A 112 21.01 -13.80 -0.54
N SER A 113 20.47 -14.82 0.12
CA SER A 113 19.25 -15.47 -0.36
C SER A 113 18.10 -14.46 -0.48
N LEU A 114 17.42 -14.51 -1.63
CA LEU A 114 16.19 -13.75 -1.86
C LEU A 114 14.95 -14.50 -1.34
N ASN A 115 15.08 -15.76 -0.94
CA ASN A 115 13.99 -16.56 -0.41
C ASN A 115 13.83 -16.28 1.09
N GLN A 116 13.07 -15.23 1.41
CA GLN A 116 12.69 -14.97 2.79
C GLN A 116 11.40 -15.73 3.13
N ILE A 117 11.48 -16.60 4.14
CA ILE A 117 10.31 -17.19 4.79
C ILE A 117 9.98 -16.36 6.03
N VAL A 118 8.74 -15.91 6.14
CA VAL A 118 8.24 -15.18 7.32
C VAL A 118 7.29 -16.08 8.11
N LEU A 119 7.37 -16.00 9.43
CA LEU A 119 6.34 -16.48 10.34
C LEU A 119 5.84 -15.31 11.19
N ILE A 120 4.56 -14.99 11.07
CA ILE A 120 3.93 -13.89 11.79
C ILE A 120 3.03 -14.47 12.89
N PHE A 121 3.40 -14.19 14.14
CA PHE A 121 2.70 -14.64 15.33
C PHE A 121 1.67 -13.60 15.73
N VAL A 122 0.41 -14.00 15.75
CA VAL A 122 -0.70 -13.11 16.04
C VAL A 122 -1.74 -13.84 16.89
N LYS A 123 -1.95 -13.34 18.12
CA LYS A 123 -2.75 -14.03 19.15
C LYS A 123 -2.23 -15.46 19.35
N ASN A 124 -3.05 -16.47 19.04
CA ASN A 124 -2.72 -17.89 19.14
C ASN A 124 -2.40 -18.54 17.78
N LYS A 125 -2.39 -17.77 16.68
CA LYS A 125 -2.14 -18.26 15.33
C LYS A 125 -0.78 -17.82 14.80
N VAL A 126 -0.22 -18.65 13.92
CA VAL A 126 0.99 -18.38 13.15
C VAL A 126 0.64 -18.43 11.68
N PHE A 127 1.04 -17.40 10.95
CA PHE A 127 0.91 -17.33 9.50
C PHE A 127 2.29 -17.47 8.86
N CYS A 128 2.46 -18.47 8.00
CA CYS A 128 3.69 -18.69 7.26
C CYS A 128 3.55 -18.22 5.82
N GLY A 129 4.53 -17.47 5.34
CA GLY A 129 4.56 -16.98 3.97
C GLY A 129 5.96 -16.83 3.42
N LYS A 130 6.08 -16.80 2.09
CA LYS A 130 7.32 -16.41 1.40
C LYS A 130 7.20 -14.97 0.93
N LEU A 131 8.19 -14.11 1.19
CA LEU A 131 8.14 -12.71 0.76
C LEU A 131 8.06 -12.63 -0.78
N LEU A 132 7.07 -11.89 -1.27
CA LEU A 132 6.91 -11.60 -2.69
C LEU A 132 7.28 -10.16 -3.02
N ALA A 133 6.83 -9.20 -2.21
CA ALA A 133 7.12 -7.79 -2.41
C ALA A 133 6.91 -6.97 -1.13
N GLU A 134 7.64 -5.86 -1.02
CA GLU A 134 7.39 -4.83 -0.04
C GLU A 134 6.98 -3.54 -0.76
N PRO A 135 5.81 -2.94 -0.42
CA PRO A 135 5.42 -1.67 -0.99
C PRO A 135 6.42 -0.56 -0.67
N VAL A 136 6.52 0.44 -1.55
CA VAL A 136 7.37 1.62 -1.28
C VAL A 136 6.74 2.45 -0.16
N ARG A 137 7.49 2.66 0.92
CA ARG A 137 7.00 3.34 2.12
C ARG A 137 7.74 4.62 2.47
N ASP A 138 8.72 5.03 1.67
CA ASP A 138 9.36 6.33 1.85
C ASP A 138 8.52 7.45 1.22
N TYR A 139 7.91 8.23 2.11
CA TYR A 139 7.10 9.40 1.80
C TYR A 139 7.78 10.70 2.23
N ASN A 140 8.98 10.63 2.81
CA ASN A 140 9.58 11.78 3.49
C ASN A 140 9.81 12.95 2.56
N THR A 141 10.30 12.69 1.34
CA THR A 141 10.55 13.71 0.31
C THR A 141 9.29 14.32 -0.31
N ARG A 142 8.09 13.82 0.06
CA ARG A 142 6.79 14.24 -0.50
C ARG A 142 5.81 14.77 0.53
N LYS A 143 6.24 14.83 1.80
CA LYS A 143 5.48 15.48 2.88
C LYS A 143 5.16 16.92 2.48
N PRO A 144 4.01 17.48 2.92
CA PRO A 144 3.57 18.80 2.50
C PRO A 144 4.62 19.92 2.61
N HIS A 145 5.41 19.93 3.69
CA HIS A 145 6.46 20.94 3.92
C HIS A 145 7.76 20.70 3.10
N MET A 146 7.90 19.54 2.46
CA MET A 146 9.04 19.21 1.61
C MET A 146 8.80 19.53 0.13
N ARG A 147 7.57 19.93 -0.23
CA ARG A 147 7.20 20.29 -1.60
C ARG A 147 7.72 21.70 -1.91
N PRO A 148 8.14 21.99 -3.16
CA PRO A 148 8.55 23.33 -3.56
C PRO A 148 7.50 24.40 -3.23
N GLU A 149 6.24 24.10 -3.53
CA GLU A 149 5.10 24.94 -3.18
C GLU A 149 4.33 24.25 -2.06
N HIS A 150 4.61 24.66 -0.82
CA HIS A 150 4.06 24.04 0.37
C HIS A 150 2.63 24.52 0.64
N SER A 151 1.82 23.63 1.23
CA SER A 151 0.57 23.98 1.88
C SER A 151 0.44 23.19 3.18
N PRO A 152 0.22 23.85 4.33
CA PRO A 152 0.10 23.18 5.62
C PRO A 152 -1.16 22.30 5.73
N THR A 153 -2.15 22.51 4.86
CA THR A 153 -3.42 21.78 4.87
C THR A 153 -3.43 20.53 4.00
N SER A 154 -2.37 20.27 3.23
CA SER A 154 -2.33 19.09 2.35
C SER A 154 -2.30 17.77 3.13
N LEU A 155 -3.09 16.81 2.64
CA LEU A 155 -3.06 15.43 3.15
C LEU A 155 -1.64 14.83 3.13
N PRO A 156 -1.31 14.01 4.14
CA PRO A 156 -0.11 13.19 4.10
C PRO A 156 -0.11 12.24 2.88
N PRO A 157 1.03 12.06 2.19
CA PRO A 157 1.13 11.19 1.00
C PRO A 157 0.55 9.78 1.17
N LYS A 158 0.78 9.16 2.34
CA LYS A 158 0.28 7.81 2.65
C LYS A 158 -1.25 7.75 2.59
N ILE A 159 -1.94 8.78 3.08
CA ILE A 159 -3.41 8.86 3.11
C ILE A 159 -3.95 9.15 1.71
N ALA A 160 -3.38 10.14 1.01
CA ALA A 160 -3.78 10.47 -0.36
C ALA A 160 -3.72 9.24 -1.28
N ARG A 161 -2.63 8.47 -1.20
CA ARG A 161 -2.46 7.22 -1.94
C ARG A 161 -3.49 6.14 -1.56
N ALA A 162 -3.79 5.98 -0.27
CA ALA A 162 -4.83 5.05 0.18
C ALA A 162 -6.19 5.43 -0.38
N MET A 163 -6.57 6.72 -0.32
CA MET A 163 -7.84 7.22 -0.86
C MET A 163 -7.98 6.94 -2.36
N ILE A 164 -6.91 7.13 -3.14
CA ILE A 164 -6.89 6.77 -4.57
C ILE A 164 -7.09 5.26 -4.76
N ASN A 165 -6.44 4.43 -3.95
CA ASN A 165 -6.57 2.98 -4.05
C ASN A 165 -7.96 2.48 -3.64
N LEU A 166 -8.63 3.14 -2.69
CA LEU A 166 -10.01 2.81 -2.28
C LEU A 166 -11.03 2.93 -3.42
N THR A 167 -10.75 3.74 -4.44
CA THR A 167 -11.59 3.82 -5.64
C THR A 167 -11.62 2.52 -6.46
N GLY A 168 -10.62 1.65 -6.26
CA GLY A 168 -10.44 0.45 -7.08
C GLY A 168 -10.11 0.73 -8.54
N ILE A 169 -9.70 1.96 -8.90
CA ILE A 169 -9.48 2.39 -10.28
C ILE A 169 -8.56 1.43 -11.04
N LYS A 170 -9.05 0.94 -12.19
CA LYS A 170 -8.30 0.08 -13.13
C LYS A 170 -7.97 0.79 -14.44
N LYS A 171 -8.86 1.65 -14.90
CA LYS A 171 -8.78 2.47 -16.13
C LYS A 171 -9.48 3.80 -15.88
N GLY A 172 -9.21 4.80 -16.72
CA GLY A 172 -9.76 6.15 -16.57
C GLY A 172 -8.81 7.08 -15.82
N ALA A 173 -9.37 8.13 -15.23
CA ALA A 173 -8.63 9.16 -14.50
C ALA A 173 -9.25 9.40 -13.12
N ILE A 174 -8.41 9.79 -12.17
CA ILE A 174 -8.85 10.30 -10.87
C ILE A 174 -9.08 11.80 -11.01
N ILE A 175 -10.24 12.28 -10.60
CA ILE A 175 -10.50 13.72 -10.47
C ILE A 175 -10.37 14.17 -9.01
N ASP A 176 -9.69 15.29 -8.82
CA ASP A 176 -9.66 16.06 -7.58
C ASP A 176 -10.24 17.47 -7.85
N PRO A 177 -11.54 17.71 -7.58
CA PRO A 177 -12.20 18.99 -7.81
C PRO A 177 -11.74 20.14 -6.92
N PHE A 178 -10.90 19.87 -5.92
CA PHE A 178 -10.35 20.87 -4.99
C PHE A 178 -8.85 20.60 -4.79
N CYS A 179 -8.10 20.53 -5.89
CA CYS A 179 -6.77 19.90 -5.87
C CYS A 179 -5.72 20.64 -5.05
N GLY A 180 -5.96 21.91 -4.70
CA GLY A 180 -5.04 22.73 -3.92
C GLY A 180 -3.66 22.72 -4.56
N VAL A 181 -2.61 22.51 -3.76
CA VAL A 181 -1.22 22.40 -4.26
C VAL A 181 -0.87 21.01 -4.83
N GLY A 182 -1.86 20.14 -5.08
CA GLY A 182 -1.70 18.92 -5.86
C GLY A 182 -1.35 17.66 -5.07
N GLY A 183 -1.56 17.61 -3.76
CA GLY A 183 -1.12 16.48 -2.92
C GLY A 183 -1.65 15.11 -3.38
N ILE A 184 -2.93 15.04 -3.74
CA ILE A 184 -3.56 13.81 -4.26
C ILE A 184 -3.06 13.51 -5.68
N LEU A 185 -2.99 14.53 -6.54
CA LEU A 185 -2.52 14.40 -7.93
C LEU A 185 -1.06 13.95 -8.03
N ILE A 186 -0.19 14.37 -7.11
CA ILE A 186 1.20 13.89 -7.01
C ILE A 186 1.23 12.37 -6.78
N GLU A 187 0.52 11.88 -5.76
CA GLU A 187 0.51 10.44 -5.47
C GLU A 187 -0.15 9.63 -6.59
N ASN A 188 -1.21 10.17 -7.19
CA ASN A 188 -1.87 9.60 -8.37
C ASN A 188 -0.88 9.41 -9.54
N GLY A 189 -0.17 10.48 -9.88
CA GLY A 189 0.81 10.47 -10.97
C GLY A 189 1.99 9.53 -10.69
N LEU A 190 2.47 9.46 -9.45
CA LEU A 190 3.53 8.53 -9.05
C LEU A 190 3.10 7.05 -9.07
N MET A 191 1.79 6.77 -9.07
CA MET A 191 1.25 5.44 -9.35
C MET A 191 1.11 5.14 -10.84
N GLY A 192 1.44 6.10 -11.72
CA GLY A 192 1.27 5.99 -13.16
C GLY A 192 -0.18 6.13 -13.62
N LEU A 193 -1.04 6.76 -12.81
CA LEU A 193 -2.45 7.03 -13.14
C LEU A 193 -2.60 8.43 -13.76
N THR A 194 -3.65 8.61 -14.55
CA THR A 194 -4.01 9.93 -15.09
C THR A 194 -4.79 10.71 -14.03
N GLY A 195 -4.43 11.97 -13.81
CA GLY A 195 -5.10 12.86 -12.85
C GLY A 195 -5.74 14.06 -13.52
N VAL A 196 -6.89 14.50 -13.01
CA VAL A 196 -7.53 15.75 -13.40
C VAL A 196 -7.75 16.59 -12.14
N GLY A 197 -7.24 17.81 -12.12
CA GLY A 197 -7.37 18.72 -11.00
C GLY A 197 -8.14 19.98 -11.37
N TYR A 198 -9.01 20.41 -10.46
CA TYR A 198 -9.65 21.72 -10.51
C TYR A 198 -9.26 22.53 -9.28
N GLU A 199 -8.94 23.80 -9.48
CA GLU A 199 -8.63 24.75 -8.43
C GLU A 199 -9.12 26.13 -8.83
N ILE A 200 -9.91 26.78 -7.98
CA ILE A 200 -10.53 28.07 -8.29
C ILE A 200 -9.54 29.24 -8.10
N ASP A 201 -8.63 29.13 -7.12
CA ASP A 201 -7.63 30.17 -6.86
C ASP A 201 -6.44 30.04 -7.84
N GLU A 202 -6.30 31.02 -8.75
CA GLU A 202 -5.27 31.05 -9.79
C GLU A 202 -3.85 30.89 -9.23
N LYS A 203 -3.56 31.50 -8.08
CA LYS A 203 -2.24 31.38 -7.43
C LYS A 203 -1.98 29.95 -6.99
N THR A 204 -2.94 29.29 -6.38
CA THR A 204 -2.85 27.90 -5.92
C THR A 204 -2.79 26.93 -7.10
N PHE A 205 -3.52 27.22 -8.18
CA PHE A 205 -3.41 26.48 -9.43
C PHE A 205 -1.97 26.47 -9.98
N HIS A 206 -1.30 27.61 -10.03
CA HIS A 206 0.10 27.68 -10.48
C HIS A 206 1.06 26.93 -9.53
N LYS A 207 0.80 26.98 -8.23
CA LYS A 207 1.55 26.19 -7.23
C LYS A 207 1.40 24.68 -7.47
N CYS A 208 0.18 24.23 -7.73
CA CYS A 208 -0.13 22.85 -8.08
C CYS A 208 0.69 22.38 -9.29
N ARG A 209 0.67 23.18 -10.37
CA ARG A 209 1.43 22.88 -11.59
C ARG A 209 2.92 22.72 -11.33
N LYS A 210 3.56 23.67 -10.62
CA LYS A 210 4.99 23.59 -10.26
C LYS A 210 5.33 22.33 -9.47
N ASN A 211 4.46 21.94 -8.53
CA ASN A 211 4.64 20.72 -7.76
C ASN A 211 4.57 19.45 -8.64
N LEU A 212 3.59 19.37 -9.54
CA LEU A 212 3.47 18.24 -10.48
C LEU A 212 4.68 18.14 -11.41
N GLU A 213 5.17 19.27 -11.92
CA GLU A 213 6.38 19.35 -12.74
C GLU A 213 7.63 18.93 -11.96
N HIS A 214 7.78 19.38 -10.70
CA HIS A 214 8.89 19.00 -9.82
C HIS A 214 8.99 17.48 -9.62
N TYR A 215 7.85 16.82 -9.37
CA TYR A 215 7.78 15.36 -9.25
C TYR A 215 7.74 14.62 -10.59
N LYS A 216 7.91 15.33 -11.71
CA LYS A 216 7.96 14.79 -13.08
C LYS A 216 6.70 14.01 -13.46
N ILE A 217 5.55 14.45 -12.97
CA ILE A 217 4.26 13.84 -13.29
C ILE A 217 3.92 14.17 -14.74
N LYS A 218 3.65 13.15 -15.55
CA LYS A 218 3.42 13.31 -17.00
C LYS A 218 1.95 13.30 -17.41
N TYR A 219 1.12 12.54 -16.70
CA TYR A 219 -0.26 12.26 -17.09
C TYR A 219 -1.23 13.05 -16.20
N PHE A 220 -1.33 14.35 -16.43
CA PHE A 220 -2.26 15.20 -15.69
C PHE A 220 -2.91 16.28 -16.56
N HIS A 221 -4.12 16.68 -16.16
CA HIS A 221 -4.82 17.86 -16.66
C HIS A 221 -5.17 18.75 -15.47
N LEU A 222 -4.88 20.04 -15.57
CA LEU A 222 -5.22 21.02 -14.53
C LEU A 222 -6.08 22.12 -15.13
N HIS A 223 -7.15 22.47 -14.42
CA HIS A 223 -8.11 23.51 -14.79
C HIS A 223 -8.21 24.55 -13.68
N ASN A 224 -8.15 25.84 -14.03
CA ASN A 224 -8.41 26.94 -13.10
C ASN A 224 -9.87 27.35 -13.23
N GLU A 225 -10.76 26.59 -12.59
CA GLU A 225 -12.20 26.70 -12.77
C GLU A 225 -12.93 26.35 -11.46
N ASP A 226 -14.16 26.82 -11.32
CA ASP A 226 -15.06 26.46 -10.23
C ASP A 226 -15.64 25.06 -10.45
N SER A 227 -15.39 24.15 -9.51
CA SER A 227 -15.81 22.76 -9.61
C SER A 227 -17.34 22.57 -9.53
N LEU A 228 -18.10 23.57 -9.08
CA LEU A 228 -19.56 23.55 -9.13
C LEU A 228 -20.13 23.69 -10.55
N LYS A 229 -19.31 24.11 -11.52
CA LYS A 229 -19.70 24.32 -12.92
C LYS A 229 -19.34 23.14 -13.83
N LEU A 230 -18.87 22.03 -13.26
CA LEU A 230 -18.49 20.84 -14.01
C LEU A 230 -19.71 20.17 -14.63
N ALA A 231 -19.81 20.20 -15.95
CA ALA A 231 -20.87 19.55 -16.73
C ALA A 231 -20.45 18.16 -17.26
N LYS A 232 -19.47 17.52 -16.60
CA LYS A 232 -18.88 16.24 -17.03
C LYS A 232 -18.99 15.20 -15.94
N ASP A 233 -19.33 13.97 -16.33
CA ASP A 233 -19.36 12.82 -15.44
C ASP A 233 -17.95 12.24 -15.22
N PHE A 234 -17.69 11.82 -13.98
CA PHE A 234 -16.42 11.20 -13.59
C PHE A 234 -16.69 9.93 -12.77
N ASP A 235 -16.00 8.85 -13.13
CA ASP A 235 -16.14 7.55 -12.44
C ASP A 235 -15.45 7.52 -11.07
N TYR A 236 -14.38 8.31 -10.90
CA TYR A 236 -13.52 8.25 -9.72
C TYR A 236 -13.14 9.63 -9.20
N VAL A 237 -13.79 10.05 -8.11
CA VAL A 237 -13.51 11.31 -7.42
C VAL A 237 -12.72 11.04 -6.15
N VAL A 238 -11.60 11.75 -5.96
CA VAL A 238 -10.81 11.71 -4.73
C VAL A 238 -10.39 13.12 -4.39
N THR A 239 -10.87 13.64 -3.26
CA THR A 239 -10.63 15.03 -2.88
C THR A 239 -10.61 15.21 -1.37
N ASP A 240 -10.02 16.33 -0.94
CA ASP A 240 -10.02 16.81 0.43
C ASP A 240 -10.77 18.15 0.45
N LEU A 241 -12.00 18.14 1.00
CA LEU A 241 -12.89 19.31 0.91
C LEU A 241 -12.36 20.50 1.74
N PRO A 242 -12.65 21.75 1.32
CA PRO A 242 -12.33 22.91 2.13
C PRO A 242 -13.12 22.91 3.45
N TYR A 243 -12.42 23.03 4.57
CA TYR A 243 -13.01 22.97 5.93
C TYR A 243 -13.44 24.33 6.51
N GLY A 244 -13.42 25.41 5.72
CA GLY A 244 -13.83 26.75 6.15
C GLY A 244 -12.92 27.44 7.18
N ARG A 245 -11.75 26.88 7.51
CA ARG A 245 -10.81 27.44 8.52
C ARG A 245 -9.82 28.47 7.96
N SER A 246 -9.64 28.51 6.64
CA SER A 246 -8.77 29.47 5.94
C SER A 246 -9.33 29.86 4.55
N SER A 247 -10.56 29.43 4.26
CA SER A 247 -11.28 29.78 3.05
C SER A 247 -11.89 31.16 3.23
N LYS A 248 -11.74 32.06 2.25
CA LYS A 248 -12.55 33.28 2.24
C LYS A 248 -14.01 32.83 2.18
N LEU A 249 -14.78 33.14 3.22
CA LEU A 249 -16.23 33.07 3.13
C LEU A 249 -16.61 34.11 2.08
N PHE A 250 -17.08 33.66 0.91
CA PHE A 250 -17.78 34.56 0.00
C PHE A 250 -19.05 34.98 0.73
N GLN A 251 -19.10 36.24 1.17
CA GLN A 251 -20.36 36.89 1.51
C GLN A 251 -21.02 37.26 0.19
N ASP A 252 -22.26 36.81 0.02
CA ASP A 252 -23.12 37.19 -1.11
C ASP A 252 -23.29 38.70 -1.22
#